data_AF-A0A0C1C473-F1
#
_entry.id   AF-A0A0C1C473-F1
#
_cell.length_a   1.000
_cell.length_b   1.000
_cell.length_c   1.000
_cell.angle_alpha   90.00
_cell.angle_beta   90.00
_cell.angle_gamma   90.00
#
_symmetry.space_group_name_H-M   'P 1'
#
loop_
_entity.id
_entity.type
_entity.pdbx_description
1 polymer ?
#
loop_
_entity_poly.entity_id
_entity_poly.type
_entity_poly.pdbx_seq_one_letter_code
_entity_poly.pdbx_strand_id
1 'polypeptide(L)'
;MEEPMAAAIGVDLPVHQPAASMIIDIGGGTTEIAIISLGGIVESRSLRIAGDEFDECIINYMRRTYNLMIGPRTAEEIKMTIGSAYPLGENELEMEVRGRDQVAGLPVTKRINSVEIRECLAEPNQQIIEHVKLTLEKCPPELAADLVERGMVITGGGALMKGLDKLLIKETGLPVITAPNPLLSVCLGTGKALEYLDKFKKRKAMANA
;
A
#
# COMPACT_ATOMS: atom_id res chain seq x y z
N MET A 1 -19.31 -2.97 -4.76
CA MET A 1 -18.52 -3.07 -3.53
C MET A 1 -17.32 -2.17 -3.74
N GLU A 2 -17.04 -1.29 -2.80
CA GLU A 2 -15.88 -0.41 -2.87
C GLU A 2 -14.61 -1.22 -2.62
N GLU A 3 -13.52 -0.84 -3.27
CA GLU A 3 -12.21 -1.52 -3.18
C GLU A 3 -11.70 -1.66 -1.74
N PRO A 4 -11.67 -0.61 -0.89
CA PRO A 4 -11.21 -0.75 0.50
C PRO A 4 -12.07 -1.71 1.33
N MET A 5 -13.38 -1.79 1.06
CA MET A 5 -14.26 -2.76 1.72
C MET A 5 -13.94 -4.19 1.26
N ALA A 6 -13.71 -4.38 -0.04
CA ALA A 6 -13.27 -5.67 -0.58
C ALA A 6 -11.94 -6.10 0.05
N ALA A 7 -10.95 -5.22 0.07
CA ALA A 7 -9.66 -5.46 0.68
C ALA A 7 -9.79 -5.87 2.16
N ALA A 8 -10.57 -5.12 2.95
CA ALA A 8 -10.80 -5.39 4.37
C ALA A 8 -11.44 -6.76 4.62
N ILE A 9 -12.46 -7.14 3.84
CA ILE A 9 -13.07 -8.49 3.91
C ILE A 9 -12.04 -9.56 3.53
N GLY A 10 -11.21 -9.28 2.51
CA GLY A 10 -10.17 -10.17 2.03
C GLY A 10 -9.17 -10.56 3.10
N VAL A 11 -8.76 -9.60 3.92
CA VAL A 11 -7.80 -9.75 5.03
C VAL A 11 -8.46 -10.12 6.36
N ASP A 12 -9.74 -10.46 6.35
CA ASP A 12 -10.50 -10.89 7.54
C ASP A 12 -10.60 -9.83 8.65
N LEU A 13 -10.60 -8.54 8.28
CA LEU A 13 -10.93 -7.48 9.23
C LEU A 13 -12.39 -7.64 9.70
N PRO A 14 -12.68 -7.34 10.99
CA PRO A 14 -14.01 -7.48 11.58
C PRO A 14 -14.96 -6.35 11.15
N VAL A 15 -15.13 -6.16 9.83
CA VAL A 15 -15.84 -5.02 9.23
C VAL A 15 -17.29 -4.87 9.68
N HIS A 16 -17.94 -5.94 10.15
CA HIS A 16 -19.33 -5.93 10.62
C HIS A 16 -19.49 -5.67 12.13
N GLN A 17 -18.40 -5.65 12.89
CA GLN A 17 -18.46 -5.40 14.33
C GLN A 17 -18.63 -3.90 14.61
N PRO A 18 -19.19 -3.53 15.78
CA PRO A 18 -19.19 -2.14 16.26
C PRO A 18 -17.81 -1.74 16.78
N ALA A 19 -16.78 -1.92 15.95
CA ALA A 19 -15.40 -1.59 16.25
C ALA A 19 -14.72 -1.07 14.98
N ALA A 20 -13.93 0.00 15.09
CA ALA A 20 -13.24 0.53 13.92
C ALA A 20 -12.09 -0.38 13.47
N SER A 21 -11.99 -0.54 12.16
CA SER A 21 -10.87 -1.17 11.48
C SER A 21 -10.36 -0.23 10.39
N MET A 22 -9.07 0.06 10.39
CA MET A 22 -8.46 0.87 9.35
C MET A 22 -7.69 -0.01 8.36
N ILE A 23 -7.94 0.20 7.06
CA ILE A 23 -7.28 -0.49 5.95
C ILE A 23 -6.60 0.55 5.05
N ILE A 24 -5.40 0.23 4.58
CA ILE A 24 -4.65 1.02 3.60
C ILE A 24 -4.25 0.06 2.48
N ASP A 25 -4.87 0.20 1.31
CA ASP A 25 -4.58 -0.62 0.12
C ASP A 25 -3.76 0.19 -0.87
N ILE A 26 -2.53 -0.25 -1.16
CA ILE A 26 -1.61 0.43 -2.07
C ILE A 26 -1.47 -0.43 -3.33
N GLY A 27 -2.18 -0.05 -4.37
CA GLY A 27 -2.21 -0.73 -5.66
C GLY A 27 -1.10 -0.27 -6.62
N GLY A 28 -1.36 -0.45 -7.91
CA GLY A 28 -0.49 0.07 -8.98
C GLY A 28 -0.66 1.58 -9.16
N GLY A 29 -1.90 2.05 -9.38
CA GLY A 29 -2.18 3.46 -9.67
C GLY A 29 -2.88 4.25 -8.56
N THR A 30 -3.35 3.60 -7.50
CA THR A 30 -4.03 4.28 -6.39
C THR A 30 -3.65 3.71 -5.03
N THR A 31 -3.70 4.57 -4.03
CA THR A 31 -3.74 4.19 -2.62
C THR A 31 -5.13 4.52 -2.07
N GLU A 32 -5.81 3.51 -1.54
CA GLU A 32 -7.10 3.62 -0.88
C GLU A 32 -6.94 3.50 0.63
N ILE A 33 -7.44 4.48 1.37
CA ILE A 33 -7.38 4.51 2.84
C ILE A 33 -8.80 4.56 3.35
N ALA A 34 -9.18 3.66 4.26
CA ALA A 34 -10.53 3.68 4.83
C ALA A 34 -10.57 3.25 6.29
N ILE A 35 -11.52 3.85 7.02
CA ILE A 35 -11.96 3.42 8.35
C ILE A 35 -13.33 2.77 8.18
N ILE A 36 -13.48 1.55 8.67
CA ILE A 36 -14.67 0.72 8.49
C ILE A 36 -15.22 0.32 9.86
N SER A 37 -16.54 0.38 10.01
CA SER A 37 -17.27 -0.10 11.19
C SER A 37 -18.71 -0.45 10.80
N LEU A 38 -19.34 -1.42 11.47
CA LEU A 38 -20.76 -1.79 11.26
C LEU A 38 -21.12 -2.09 9.79
N GLY A 39 -20.18 -2.60 9.01
CA GLY A 39 -20.34 -2.95 7.60
C GLY A 39 -20.34 -1.76 6.64
N GLY A 40 -20.05 -0.55 7.13
CA GLY A 40 -19.98 0.68 6.34
C GLY A 40 -18.60 1.33 6.42
N ILE A 41 -18.28 2.12 5.39
CA ILE A 41 -17.14 3.03 5.42
C ILE A 41 -17.54 4.25 6.24
N VAL A 42 -16.78 4.52 7.30
CA VAL A 42 -16.94 5.69 8.15
C VAL A 42 -16.23 6.88 7.52
N GLU A 43 -14.97 6.68 7.11
CA GLU A 43 -14.19 7.66 6.38
C GLU A 43 -13.31 6.98 5.34
N SER A 44 -13.10 7.62 4.19
CA SER A 44 -12.18 7.13 3.18
C SER A 44 -11.51 8.23 2.36
N ARG A 45 -10.36 7.89 1.78
CA ARG A 45 -9.61 8.71 0.83
C ARG A 45 -9.01 7.83 -0.25
N SER A 46 -9.05 8.33 -1.48
CA SER A 46 -8.37 7.76 -2.64
C SER A 46 -7.35 8.78 -3.15
N LEU A 47 -6.12 8.33 -3.38
CA LEU A 47 -5.04 9.15 -3.92
C LEU A 47 -4.40 8.42 -5.10
N ARG A 48 -4.07 9.18 -6.15
CA ARG A 48 -3.36 8.70 -7.34
C ARG A 48 -1.85 8.74 -7.13
N ILE A 49 -1.42 8.06 -6.07
CA ILE A 49 -0.01 7.90 -5.69
C ILE A 49 0.13 6.49 -5.18
N ALA A 50 0.81 5.65 -5.96
CA ALA A 50 1.02 4.25 -5.63
C ALA A 50 2.25 3.68 -6.36
N GLY A 51 2.17 2.42 -6.79
CA GLY A 51 3.26 1.70 -7.44
C GLY A 51 3.83 2.39 -8.70
N ASP A 52 2.98 2.99 -9.52
CA ASP A 52 3.36 3.64 -10.78
C ASP A 52 4.15 4.93 -10.52
N GLU A 53 3.73 5.75 -9.55
CA GLU A 53 4.45 6.94 -9.12
C GLU A 53 5.83 6.60 -8.53
N PHE A 54 5.94 5.48 -7.80
CA PHE A 54 7.23 5.00 -7.30
C PHE A 54 8.19 4.66 -8.45
N ASP A 55 7.71 4.01 -9.50
CA ASP A 55 8.53 3.67 -10.67
C ASP A 55 8.98 4.93 -11.40
N GLU A 56 8.09 5.91 -11.59
CA GLU A 56 8.43 7.20 -12.18
C GLU A 56 9.47 7.97 -11.35
N CYS A 57 9.38 7.95 -10.02
CA CYS A 57 10.41 8.52 -9.15
C CYS A 57 11.77 7.87 -9.43
N ILE A 58 11.84 6.55 -9.49
CA ILE A 58 13.07 5.80 -9.74
C ILE A 58 13.64 6.10 -11.14
N ILE A 59 12.80 6.12 -12.19
CA ILE A 59 13.23 6.48 -13.55
C ILE A 59 13.86 7.88 -13.55
N ASN A 60 13.19 8.84 -12.91
CA ASN A 60 13.66 10.21 -12.83
C ASN A 60 14.95 10.35 -12.04
N TYR A 61 15.09 9.61 -10.94
CA TYR A 61 16.32 9.55 -10.16
C TYR A 61 17.49 9.01 -10.97
N MET A 62 17.33 7.87 -11.64
CA MET A 62 18.38 7.28 -12.48
C MET A 62 18.80 8.22 -13.60
N ARG A 63 17.84 8.92 -14.20
CA ARG A 63 18.10 9.93 -15.22
C ARG A 63 18.91 11.11 -14.67
N ARG A 64 18.52 11.68 -13.53
CA ARG A 64 19.12 12.91 -12.98
C ARG A 64 20.48 12.66 -12.29
N THR A 65 20.60 11.58 -11.53
CA THR A 65 21.78 11.28 -10.72
C THR A 65 22.87 10.56 -11.53
N TYR A 66 22.45 9.65 -12.42
CA TYR A 66 23.37 8.76 -13.12
C TYR A 66 23.50 9.03 -14.63
N ASN A 67 22.73 9.99 -15.18
CA ASN A 67 22.54 10.16 -16.63
C ASN A 67 22.14 8.85 -17.33
N LEU A 68 21.40 7.99 -16.62
CA LEU A 68 21.05 6.65 -17.07
C LEU A 68 19.56 6.58 -17.41
N MET A 69 19.24 6.29 -18.66
CA MET A 69 17.86 6.00 -19.07
C MET A 69 17.55 4.53 -18.82
N ILE A 70 16.47 4.30 -18.06
CA ILE A 70 15.87 2.99 -17.82
C ILE A 70 14.38 3.02 -18.15
N GLY A 71 13.79 1.85 -18.41
CA GLY A 71 12.35 1.72 -18.64
C GLY A 71 11.58 1.36 -17.37
N PRO A 72 10.23 1.40 -17.42
CA PRO A 72 9.37 1.13 -16.27
C PRO A 72 9.59 -0.26 -15.67
N ARG A 73 9.78 -1.29 -16.50
CA ARG A 73 10.09 -2.65 -16.01
C ARG A 73 11.36 -2.70 -15.15
N THR A 74 12.39 -1.97 -15.54
CA THR A 74 13.65 -1.92 -14.78
C THR A 74 13.47 -1.11 -13.49
N ALA A 75 12.67 -0.04 -13.52
CA ALA A 75 12.33 0.71 -12.32
C ALA A 75 11.54 -0.14 -11.31
N GLU A 76 10.57 -0.92 -11.78
CA GLU A 76 9.80 -1.86 -10.97
C GLU A 76 10.70 -2.95 -10.37
N GLU A 77 11.66 -3.47 -11.14
CA GLU A 77 12.65 -4.43 -10.64
C GLU A 77 13.52 -3.83 -9.53
N ILE A 78 13.96 -2.58 -9.67
CA ILE A 78 14.68 -1.85 -8.63
C ILE A 78 13.80 -1.70 -7.38
N LYS A 79 12.56 -1.23 -7.55
CA LYS A 79 11.55 -1.05 -6.51
C LYS A 79 11.35 -2.33 -5.70
N MET A 80 11.10 -3.45 -6.37
CA MET A 80 10.87 -4.74 -5.72
C MET A 80 12.12 -5.28 -5.03
N THR A 81 13.29 -5.15 -5.67
CA THR A 81 14.53 -5.76 -5.18
C THR A 81 15.11 -4.99 -4.00
N ILE A 82 15.35 -3.68 -4.15
CA ILE A 82 16.07 -2.87 -3.17
C ILE A 82 15.26 -1.68 -2.63
N GLY A 83 14.03 -1.46 -3.10
CA GLY A 83 13.16 -0.43 -2.55
C GLY A 83 12.89 -0.63 -1.05
N SER A 84 12.97 0.47 -0.30
CA SER A 84 12.65 0.52 1.12
C SER A 84 12.02 1.87 1.48
N ALA A 85 11.10 1.86 2.44
CA ALA A 85 10.50 3.05 3.02
C ALA A 85 11.14 3.42 4.37
N TYR A 86 11.95 2.52 4.95
CA TYR A 86 12.59 2.72 6.26
C TYR A 86 14.01 2.15 6.26
N PRO A 87 14.96 2.70 7.06
CA PRO A 87 16.31 2.16 7.18
C PRO A 87 16.34 0.66 7.49
N LEU A 88 17.19 -0.08 6.78
CA LEU A 88 17.33 -1.53 6.93
C LEU A 88 18.47 -1.93 7.88
N GLY A 89 19.21 -0.94 8.41
CA GLY A 89 20.32 -1.15 9.32
C GLY A 89 21.49 -1.83 8.62
N GLU A 90 21.98 -2.94 9.17
CA GLU A 90 23.05 -3.74 8.55
C GLU A 90 22.59 -4.51 7.29
N ASN A 91 21.29 -4.50 6.99
CA ASN A 91 20.68 -5.21 5.84
C ASN A 91 20.35 -4.29 4.66
N GLU A 92 21.02 -3.15 4.52
CA GLU A 92 20.89 -2.34 3.30
C GLU A 92 21.32 -3.18 2.08
N LEU A 93 20.63 -2.96 0.97
CA LEU A 93 20.71 -3.77 -0.24
C LEU A 93 21.34 -2.98 -1.36
N GLU A 94 21.96 -3.68 -2.30
CA GLU A 94 22.54 -3.08 -3.50
C GLU A 94 22.24 -3.94 -4.72
N MET A 95 22.22 -3.31 -5.88
CA MET A 95 22.10 -4.02 -7.15
C MET A 95 22.80 -3.28 -8.28
N GLU A 96 23.08 -4.02 -9.36
CA GLU A 96 23.53 -3.44 -10.62
C GLU A 96 22.35 -3.21 -11.55
N VAL A 97 22.31 -2.02 -12.16
CA VAL A 97 21.27 -1.62 -13.11
C VAL A 97 21.92 -1.30 -14.44
N ARG A 98 21.42 -1.96 -15.48
CA ARG A 98 21.83 -1.70 -16.86
C ARG A 98 20.83 -0.75 -17.51
N GLY A 99 21.35 0.29 -18.15
CA GLY A 99 20.55 1.26 -18.91
C GLY A 99 21.32 1.86 -20.07
N ARG A 100 20.74 2.89 -20.69
CA ARG A 100 21.39 3.64 -21.77
C ARG A 100 21.92 4.97 -21.24
N ASP A 101 23.21 5.21 -21.39
CA ASP A 101 23.82 6.49 -21.04
C ASP A 101 23.24 7.62 -21.90
N GLN A 102 22.82 8.73 -21.28
CA GLN A 102 22.21 9.86 -21.99
C GLN A 102 23.20 10.65 -22.86
N VAL A 103 24.48 10.64 -22.51
CA VAL A 103 25.51 11.43 -23.20
C VAL A 103 26.11 10.62 -24.33
N ALA A 104 26.60 9.41 -24.02
CA ALA A 104 27.25 8.53 -24.99
C ALA A 104 26.25 7.73 -25.83
N GLY A 105 25.01 7.55 -25.34
CA GLY A 105 23.98 6.75 -26.01
C GLY A 105 24.23 5.23 -25.95
N LEU A 106 25.25 4.78 -25.21
CA LEU A 106 25.68 3.38 -25.13
C LEU A 106 25.14 2.68 -23.88
N PRO A 107 24.98 1.34 -23.90
CA PRO A 107 24.63 0.58 -22.71
C PRO A 107 25.72 0.69 -21.63
N VAL A 108 25.34 1.07 -20.42
CA VAL A 108 26.23 1.14 -19.25
C VAL A 108 25.56 0.51 -18.03
N THR A 109 26.36 0.05 -17.09
CA THR A 109 25.91 -0.52 -15.80
C THR A 109 26.30 0.43 -14.67
N LYS A 110 25.36 0.67 -13.74
CA LYS A 110 25.58 1.45 -12.52
C LYS A 110 25.20 0.60 -11.31
N ARG A 111 25.95 0.74 -10.22
CA ARG A 111 25.62 0.13 -8.93
C ARG A 111 24.86 1.16 -8.10
N ILE A 112 23.73 0.74 -7.52
CA ILE A 112 22.86 1.58 -6.69
C ILE A 112 22.53 0.83 -5.40
N ASN A 113 22.12 1.56 -4.37
CA ASN A 113 21.74 0.98 -3.07
C ASN A 113 20.34 1.39 -2.59
N SER A 114 19.84 0.68 -1.57
CA SER A 114 18.52 0.90 -0.98
C SER A 114 18.38 2.23 -0.27
N VAL A 115 19.47 2.87 0.17
CA VAL A 115 19.45 4.20 0.80
C VAL A 115 19.08 5.25 -0.24
N GLU A 116 19.75 5.22 -1.40
CA GLU A 116 19.47 6.11 -2.54
C GLU A 116 18.03 5.97 -3.03
N ILE A 117 17.56 4.74 -3.18
CA ILE A 117 16.17 4.48 -3.61
C ILE A 117 15.17 4.91 -2.54
N ARG A 118 15.48 4.73 -1.26
CA ARG A 118 14.63 5.22 -0.16
C ARG A 118 14.51 6.74 -0.17
N GLU A 119 15.61 7.47 -0.39
CA GLU A 119 15.58 8.93 -0.52
C GLU A 119 14.76 9.37 -1.73
N CYS A 120 14.92 8.69 -2.87
CA CYS A 120 14.13 8.91 -4.07
C CYS A 120 12.63 8.73 -3.85
N LEU A 121 12.24 7.74 -3.05
CA LEU A 121 10.84 7.42 -2.74
C LEU A 121 10.28 8.18 -1.53
N ALA A 122 11.04 9.07 -0.91
CA ALA A 122 10.63 9.75 0.32
C ALA A 122 9.38 10.63 0.11
N GLU A 123 9.33 11.39 -0.99
CA GLU A 123 8.23 12.28 -1.30
C GLU A 123 6.88 11.55 -1.49
N PRO A 124 6.74 10.54 -2.38
CA PRO A 124 5.45 9.86 -2.55
C PRO A 124 5.04 9.07 -1.30
N ASN A 125 6.00 8.49 -0.55
CA ASN A 125 5.69 7.88 0.76
C ASN A 125 5.15 8.91 1.76
N GLN A 126 5.74 10.10 1.82
CA GLN A 126 5.28 11.16 2.72
C GLN A 126 3.86 11.62 2.38
N GLN A 127 3.51 11.70 1.10
CA GLN A 127 2.15 12.03 0.67
C GLN A 127 1.14 10.96 1.12
N ILE A 128 1.46 9.67 0.99
CA ILE A 128 0.62 8.59 1.51
C ILE A 128 0.42 8.74 3.03
N ILE A 129 1.50 8.98 3.79
CA ILE A 129 1.45 9.15 5.25
C ILE A 129 0.61 10.35 5.66
N GLU A 130 0.73 11.48 4.96
CA GLU A 130 -0.08 12.66 5.20
C GLU A 130 -1.57 12.34 5.04
N HIS A 131 -1.95 11.62 3.98
CA HIS A 131 -3.32 11.20 3.77
C HIS A 131 -3.81 10.18 4.81
N VAL A 132 -2.93 9.32 5.33
CA VAL A 132 -3.25 8.44 6.48
C VAL A 132 -3.57 9.28 7.72
N LYS A 133 -2.73 10.26 8.06
CA LYS A 133 -2.94 11.17 9.19
C LYS A 133 -4.25 11.97 9.04
N LEU A 134 -4.50 12.51 7.85
CA LEU A 134 -5.73 13.25 7.54
C LEU A 134 -6.99 12.39 7.61
N THR A 135 -6.89 11.07 7.42
CA THR A 135 -8.02 10.15 7.63
C THR A 135 -8.22 9.86 9.13
N LEU A 136 -7.13 9.65 9.87
CA LEU A 136 -7.18 9.48 11.33
C LEU A 136 -7.77 10.71 12.03
N GLU A 137 -7.43 11.92 11.60
CA GLU A 137 -7.98 13.18 12.15
C GLU A 137 -9.49 13.34 11.94
N LYS A 138 -10.05 12.66 10.93
CA LYS A 138 -11.49 12.64 10.66
C LYS A 138 -12.21 11.48 11.34
N CYS A 139 -11.47 10.58 11.99
CA CYS A 139 -12.06 9.48 12.75
C CYS A 139 -12.91 10.04 13.91
N PRO A 140 -14.19 9.64 14.02
CA PRO A 140 -15.01 10.01 15.17
C PRO A 140 -14.37 9.58 16.49
N PRO A 141 -14.40 10.43 17.54
CA PRO A 141 -13.75 10.13 18.83
C PRO A 141 -14.17 8.78 19.44
N GLU A 142 -15.42 8.39 19.24
CA GLU A 142 -15.97 7.12 19.72
C GLU A 142 -15.34 5.88 19.06
N LEU A 143 -14.72 6.03 17.89
CA LEU A 143 -14.05 4.97 17.13
C LEU A 143 -12.52 5.04 17.23
N ALA A 144 -11.97 6.21 17.57
CA ALA A 144 -10.53 6.42 17.65
C ALA A 144 -9.85 5.48 18.67
N ALA A 145 -10.52 5.18 19.78
CA ALA A 145 -10.01 4.28 20.82
C ALA A 145 -9.71 2.87 20.27
N ASP A 146 -10.55 2.36 19.36
CA ASP A 146 -10.33 1.04 18.73
C ASP A 146 -9.07 1.03 17.87
N LEU A 147 -8.80 2.13 17.14
CA LEU A 147 -7.63 2.24 16.28
C LEU A 147 -6.33 2.38 17.09
N VAL A 148 -6.39 2.92 18.31
CA VAL A 148 -5.24 2.94 19.23
C VAL A 148 -4.85 1.53 19.67
N GLU A 149 -5.83 0.68 19.94
CA GLU A 149 -5.58 -0.70 20.38
C GLU A 149 -5.23 -1.64 19.23
N ARG A 150 -5.98 -1.56 18.12
CA ARG A 150 -5.91 -2.51 17.00
C ARG A 150 -4.98 -2.06 15.89
N GLY A 151 -4.75 -0.75 15.77
CA GLY A 151 -3.94 -0.17 14.71
C GLY A 151 -4.61 -0.20 13.34
N MET A 152 -3.79 -0.34 12.30
CA MET A 152 -4.20 -0.36 10.91
C MET A 152 -3.59 -1.56 10.16
N VAL A 153 -4.26 -1.99 9.10
CA VAL A 153 -3.76 -3.05 8.21
C VAL A 153 -3.38 -2.45 6.87
N ILE A 154 -2.17 -2.75 6.39
CA ILE A 154 -1.71 -2.38 5.04
C ILE A 154 -1.79 -3.57 4.10
N THR A 155 -2.23 -3.34 2.86
CA THR A 155 -2.43 -4.37 1.83
C THR A 155 -2.14 -3.81 0.43
N GLY A 156 -2.27 -4.64 -0.61
CA GLY A 156 -1.93 -4.28 -1.98
C GLY A 156 -0.46 -4.55 -2.29
N GLY A 157 -0.07 -4.36 -3.56
CA GLY A 157 1.31 -4.59 -3.99
C GLY A 157 2.31 -3.65 -3.34
N GLY A 158 1.93 -2.40 -3.11
CA GLY A 158 2.79 -1.40 -2.46
C GLY A 158 3.05 -1.69 -0.98
N ALA A 159 2.19 -2.48 -0.32
CA ALA A 159 2.44 -2.91 1.07
C ALA A 159 3.67 -3.82 1.23
N LEU A 160 4.21 -4.36 0.13
CA LEU A 160 5.44 -5.16 0.12
C LEU A 160 6.72 -4.30 0.16
N MET A 161 6.60 -2.97 0.10
CA MET A 161 7.74 -2.06 0.27
C MET A 161 8.39 -2.27 1.64
N LYS A 162 9.70 -2.55 1.65
CA LYS A 162 10.42 -2.93 2.88
C LYS A 162 10.37 -1.79 3.90
N GLY A 163 9.83 -2.08 5.09
CA GLY A 163 9.76 -1.14 6.20
C GLY A 163 8.66 -0.09 6.09
N LEU A 164 7.71 -0.22 5.16
CA LEU A 164 6.57 0.71 5.07
C LEU A 164 5.70 0.69 6.34
N ASP A 165 5.48 -0.50 6.89
CA ASP A 165 4.88 -0.71 8.21
C ASP A 165 5.59 0.10 9.31
N LYS A 166 6.92 0.00 9.38
CA LYS A 166 7.75 0.73 10.36
C LYS A 166 7.67 2.24 10.17
N LEU A 167 7.66 2.70 8.92
CA LEU A 167 7.51 4.11 8.61
C LEU A 167 6.16 4.63 9.10
N LEU A 168 5.07 3.92 8.81
CA LEU A 168 3.73 4.28 9.28
C LEU A 168 3.61 4.24 10.81
N ILE A 169 4.18 3.23 11.48
CA ILE A 169 4.24 3.17 12.95
C ILE A 169 4.95 4.39 13.51
N LYS A 170 6.14 4.72 12.97
CA LYS A 170 6.91 5.88 13.41
C LYS A 170 6.13 7.19 13.26
N GLU A 171 5.44 7.35 12.14
CA GLU A 171 4.78 8.61 11.78
C GLU A 171 3.42 8.79 12.45
N THR A 172 2.70 7.71 12.74
CA THR A 172 1.34 7.75 13.32
C THR A 172 1.29 7.40 14.80
N GLY A 173 2.29 6.68 15.30
CA GLY A 173 2.30 6.13 16.67
C GLY A 173 1.35 4.95 16.88
N LEU A 174 0.67 4.49 15.83
CA LEU A 174 -0.29 3.38 15.89
C LEU A 174 0.34 2.06 15.43
N PRO A 175 -0.13 0.90 15.93
CA PRO A 175 0.28 -0.39 15.39
C PRO A 175 -0.07 -0.50 13.89
N VAL A 176 0.81 -1.13 13.11
CA VAL A 176 0.58 -1.37 11.68
C VAL A 176 0.89 -2.83 11.40
N ILE A 177 -0.01 -3.51 10.69
CA ILE A 177 0.15 -4.92 10.32
C ILE A 177 0.06 -5.03 8.80
N THR A 178 1.05 -5.68 8.17
CA THR A 178 0.93 -6.04 6.76
C THR A 178 0.05 -7.28 6.61
N ALA A 179 -0.91 -7.22 5.70
CA ALA A 179 -1.78 -8.35 5.39
C ALA A 179 -0.95 -9.59 4.97
N PRO A 180 -1.36 -10.82 5.34
CA PRO A 180 -0.60 -12.03 4.99
C PRO A 180 -0.47 -12.30 3.48
N ASN A 181 -1.49 -11.94 2.70
CA ASN A 181 -1.52 -12.11 1.24
C ASN A 181 -1.94 -10.80 0.57
N PRO A 182 -1.12 -9.75 0.65
CA PRO A 182 -1.56 -8.38 0.36
C PRO A 182 -1.93 -8.19 -1.12
N LEU A 183 -1.31 -8.95 -2.03
CA LEU A 183 -1.62 -8.96 -3.47
C LEU A 183 -2.99 -9.54 -3.82
N LEU A 184 -3.57 -10.35 -2.93
CA LEU A 184 -4.80 -11.09 -3.20
C LEU A 184 -6.01 -10.55 -2.45
N SER A 185 -5.83 -9.56 -1.57
CA SER A 185 -6.85 -9.10 -0.63
C SER A 185 -8.17 -8.70 -1.30
N VAL A 186 -8.12 -7.85 -2.33
CA VAL A 186 -9.34 -7.43 -3.06
C VAL A 186 -10.04 -8.63 -3.73
N CYS A 187 -9.28 -9.52 -4.38
CA CYS A 187 -9.82 -10.71 -5.02
C CYS A 187 -10.48 -11.66 -4.02
N LEU A 188 -9.80 -11.95 -2.91
CA LEU A 188 -10.30 -12.82 -1.84
C LEU A 188 -11.55 -12.23 -1.20
N GLY A 189 -11.56 -10.93 -0.91
CA GLY A 189 -12.71 -10.27 -0.31
C GLY A 189 -13.91 -10.23 -1.25
N THR A 190 -13.68 -10.03 -2.54
CA THR A 190 -14.73 -10.12 -3.57
C THR A 190 -15.33 -11.52 -3.63
N GLY A 191 -14.49 -12.57 -3.60
CA GLY A 191 -14.96 -13.96 -3.51
C GLY A 191 -15.80 -14.21 -2.26
N LYS A 192 -15.30 -13.83 -1.08
CA LYS A 192 -16.01 -13.96 0.20
C LYS A 192 -17.36 -13.23 0.18
N ALA A 193 -17.40 -12.00 -0.33
CA ALA A 193 -18.64 -11.21 -0.42
C ALA A 193 -19.70 -11.87 -1.31
N LEU A 194 -19.28 -12.48 -2.42
CA LEU A 194 -20.18 -13.22 -3.32
C LEU A 194 -20.82 -14.43 -2.62
N GLU A 195 -20.05 -15.19 -1.83
CA GLU A 195 -20.57 -16.34 -1.07
C GLU A 195 -21.67 -15.92 -0.08
N TYR A 196 -21.55 -14.74 0.54
CA TYR A 196 -22.59 -14.21 1.42
C TYR A 196 -23.86 -13.85 0.65
N LEU A 197 -23.74 -13.18 -0.52
CA LEU A 197 -24.90 -12.86 -1.36
C LEU A 197 -25.67 -14.11 -1.79
N ASP A 198 -24.97 -15.18 -2.14
CA ASP A 198 -25.59 -16.45 -2.52
C ASP A 198 -26.33 -17.11 -1.35
N LYS A 199 -25.75 -17.08 -0.14
CA LYS A 199 -26.42 -17.55 1.08
C LYS A 199 -27.68 -16.72 1.39
N PHE A 200 -27.64 -15.40 1.20
CA PHE A 200 -28.80 -14.53 1.37
C PHE A 200 -29.92 -14.83 0.37
N LYS A 201 -29.60 -15.00 -0.93
CA LYS A 201 -30.58 -15.37 -1.96
C LYS A 201 -31.24 -16.72 -1.66
N LYS A 202 -30.46 -17.73 -1.28
CA LYS A 202 -30.99 -19.06 -0.90
C LYS A 202 -31.90 -19.01 0.33
N ARG A 203 -31.55 -18.22 1.36
CA ARG A 203 -32.41 -18.00 2.54
C ARG A 203 -33.72 -17.30 2.18
N LYS A 204 -33.68 -16.26 1.33
CA LYS A 204 -34.90 -15.58 0.85
C LYS A 204 -35.80 -16.51 0.04
N ALA A 205 -35.23 -17.37 -0.80
CA ALA A 205 -35.99 -18.36 -1.57
C ALA A 205 -36.67 -19.41 -0.67
N MET A 206 -35.99 -19.86 0.39
CA MET A 206 -36.57 -20.78 1.38
C MET A 206 -37.59 -20.11 2.32
N ALA A 207 -37.47 -18.81 2.59
CA ALA A 207 -38.43 -18.07 3.42
C ALA A 207 -39.72 -17.68 2.66
N ASN A 208 -39.68 -17.72 1.32
CA ASN A 208 -40.81 -17.40 0.44
C ASN A 208 -41.44 -18.65 -0.20
N ALA A 209 -41.02 -19.84 0.22
CA ALA A 209 -41.56 -21.14 -0.19
C ALA A 209 -42.30 -21.78 0.98
#